data_AF-A0A1V1FLT5-F1
#
_entry.id   AF-A0A1V1FLT5-F1
#
_cell.length_a   1.000
_cell.length_b   1.000
_cell.length_c   1.000
_cell.angle_alpha   90.00
_cell.angle_beta   90.00
_cell.angle_gamma   90.00
#
_symmetry.space_group_name_H-M   'P 1'
#
loop_
_entity.id
_entity.type
_entity.pdbx_description
1 polymer ?
#
loop_
_entity_poly.entity_id
_entity_poly.type
_entity_poly.pdbx_seq_one_letter_code
_entity_poly.pdbx_strand_id
1 'polypeptide(L)'
;MKTNNKTIFQRFKSSIKSGWEMPILPDHIIELDKNIYIRMLKIIGPLTIFISISGISLKLNNIIFYINFMISLLYICYKYIIAFYAVKQWFHYLRTGKFIVRKSPLDMFSTMIRGSLYGLKSVGKVSIGTGMTYALCHELDDILEKDGKAPYFLPKIRSTIQQVGLENSINAFLTSIGITDMAKPESVTSFHEKFRALNDNDKREFETNTGISYNDGLKMLDYIEKNSSNEVSNTVKDLIDKEDPFGTKKK
;
A
#
# COMPACT_ATOMS: atom_id res chain seq x y z
N MET A 1 -29.09 -9.10 -47.90
CA MET A 1 -28.31 -8.82 -46.68
C MET A 1 -26.95 -8.24 -47.09
N LYS A 2 -26.68 -6.95 -46.84
CA LYS A 2 -25.35 -6.38 -47.10
C LYS A 2 -24.40 -6.76 -45.96
N THR A 3 -23.50 -7.72 -46.21
CA THR A 3 -22.33 -7.95 -45.36
C THR A 3 -21.46 -6.71 -45.42
N ASN A 4 -21.60 -5.87 -44.39
CA ASN A 4 -20.80 -4.66 -44.26
C ASN A 4 -19.38 -5.08 -43.88
N ASN A 5 -18.54 -5.32 -44.88
CA ASN A 5 -17.11 -5.67 -44.75
C ASN A 5 -16.32 -4.48 -44.21
N LYS A 6 -16.60 -4.08 -42.97
CA LYS A 6 -15.73 -3.18 -42.23
C LYS A 6 -14.42 -3.92 -41.99
N THR A 7 -13.31 -3.31 -42.39
CA THR A 7 -11.97 -3.83 -42.12
C THR A 7 -11.77 -4.05 -40.61
N ILE A 8 -10.89 -4.98 -40.23
CA ILE A 8 -10.56 -5.27 -38.83
C ILE A 8 -10.25 -3.98 -38.05
N PHE A 9 -9.54 -3.05 -38.69
CA PHE A 9 -9.23 -1.73 -38.15
C PHE A 9 -10.47 -0.87 -37.87
N GLN A 10 -11.45 -0.84 -38.77
CA GLN A 10 -12.71 -0.11 -38.55
C GLN A 10 -13.55 -0.75 -37.44
N ARG A 11 -13.53 -2.09 -37.31
CA ARG A 11 -14.19 -2.81 -36.20
C ARG A 11 -13.53 -2.47 -34.88
N PHE A 12 -12.19 -2.47 -34.84
CA PHE A 12 -11.38 -2.07 -33.69
C PHE A 12 -11.66 -0.62 -33.27
N LYS A 13 -11.57 0.34 -34.20
CA LYS A 13 -11.84 1.76 -33.94
C LYS A 13 -13.28 2.00 -33.45
N SER A 14 -14.26 1.32 -34.06
CA SER A 14 -15.66 1.40 -33.64
C SER A 14 -15.88 0.82 -32.24
N SER A 15 -15.22 -0.31 -31.93
CA SER A 15 -15.27 -0.92 -30.60
C SER A 15 -14.65 -0.04 -29.54
N ILE A 16 -13.49 0.57 -29.82
CA ILE A 16 -12.85 1.53 -28.92
C ILE A 16 -13.80 2.68 -28.63
N LYS A 17 -14.32 3.33 -29.68
CA LYS A 17 -15.24 4.46 -29.51
C LYS A 17 -16.45 4.07 -28.65
N SER A 18 -17.08 2.93 -28.95
CA SER A 18 -18.26 2.44 -28.22
C SER A 18 -17.99 1.99 -26.77
N GLY A 19 -16.78 1.54 -26.47
CA GLY A 19 -16.34 1.22 -25.10
C GLY A 19 -16.00 2.48 -24.32
N TRP A 20 -15.39 3.47 -24.99
CA TRP A 20 -15.01 4.74 -24.40
C TRP A 20 -16.21 5.63 -24.08
N GLU A 21 -17.24 5.65 -24.92
CA GLU A 21 -18.47 6.43 -24.69
C GLU A 21 -19.38 5.81 -23.62
N MET A 22 -19.11 4.58 -23.20
CA MET A 22 -19.94 3.89 -22.23
C MET A 22 -19.80 4.54 -20.83
N PRO A 23 -20.92 4.91 -20.17
CA PRO A 23 -20.88 5.55 -18.88
C PRO A 23 -20.47 4.54 -17.82
N ILE A 24 -19.42 4.89 -17.05
CA ILE A 24 -18.88 4.05 -15.97
C ILE A 24 -19.81 4.03 -14.75
N LEU A 25 -20.48 5.15 -14.53
CA LEU A 25 -21.34 5.36 -13.38
C LEU A 25 -22.80 5.36 -13.82
N PRO A 26 -23.73 4.95 -12.95
CA PRO A 26 -25.16 5.12 -13.19
C PRO A 26 -25.54 6.60 -13.34
N ASP A 27 -26.63 6.88 -14.06
CA ASP A 27 -27.05 8.26 -14.36
C ASP A 27 -27.35 9.09 -13.10
N HIS A 28 -27.97 8.49 -12.08
CA HIS A 28 -28.23 9.17 -10.79
C HIS A 28 -26.95 9.60 -10.06
N ILE A 29 -25.85 8.85 -10.22
CA ILE A 29 -24.53 9.24 -9.66
C ILE A 29 -23.88 10.34 -10.51
N ILE A 30 -24.07 10.29 -11.84
CA ILE A 30 -23.59 11.35 -12.73
C ILE A 30 -24.29 12.68 -12.41
N GLU A 31 -25.57 12.64 -12.06
CA GLU A 31 -26.32 13.81 -11.59
C GLU A 31 -25.82 14.32 -10.24
N LEU A 32 -25.56 13.42 -9.30
CA LEU A 32 -24.94 13.78 -8.01
C LEU A 32 -23.59 14.48 -8.21
N ASP A 33 -22.78 14.01 -9.16
CA ASP A 33 -21.48 14.60 -9.52
C ASP A 33 -21.58 16.03 -10.10
N LYS A 34 -22.76 16.45 -10.56
CA LYS A 34 -22.99 17.83 -11.03
C LYS A 34 -23.21 18.81 -9.87
N ASN A 35 -23.52 18.33 -8.67
CA ASN A 35 -23.75 19.16 -7.50
C ASN A 35 -22.47 19.95 -7.12
N ILE A 36 -22.63 21.24 -6.81
CA ILE A 36 -21.53 22.14 -6.46
C ILE A 36 -20.72 21.65 -5.26
N TYR A 37 -21.36 21.06 -4.25
CA TYR A 37 -20.68 20.54 -3.06
C TYR A 37 -19.76 19.37 -3.39
N ILE A 38 -20.22 18.47 -4.27
CA ILE A 38 -19.40 17.34 -4.73
C ILE A 38 -18.25 17.83 -5.63
N ARG A 39 -18.47 18.85 -6.45
CA ARG A 39 -17.40 19.48 -7.24
C ARG A 39 -16.31 20.09 -6.36
N MET A 40 -16.71 20.83 -5.31
CA MET A 40 -15.78 21.38 -4.32
C MET A 40 -15.00 20.26 -3.63
N LEU A 41 -15.68 19.21 -3.17
CA LEU A 41 -15.07 18.04 -2.54
C LEU A 41 -14.06 17.34 -3.47
N LYS A 42 -14.34 17.28 -4.78
CA LYS A 42 -13.43 16.69 -5.79
C LYS A 42 -12.16 17.50 -6.04
N ILE A 43 -12.18 18.80 -5.77
CA ILE A 43 -11.01 19.68 -5.92
C ILE A 43 -10.22 19.72 -4.61
N ILE A 44 -10.91 19.92 -3.48
CA ILE A 44 -10.29 20.09 -2.17
C ILE A 44 -9.82 18.75 -1.59
N GLY A 45 -10.60 17.68 -1.77
CA GLY A 45 -10.33 16.36 -1.20
C GLY A 45 -8.96 15.75 -1.58
N PRO A 46 -8.53 15.79 -2.86
CA PRO A 46 -7.18 15.38 -3.24
C PRO A 46 -6.09 16.22 -2.56
N LEU A 47 -6.29 17.53 -2.45
CA LEU A 47 -5.33 18.44 -1.81
C LEU A 47 -5.19 18.13 -0.32
N THR A 48 -6.29 17.89 0.38
CA THR A 48 -6.29 17.55 1.80
C THR A 48 -5.61 16.21 2.06
N ILE A 49 -5.85 15.21 1.20
CA ILE A 49 -5.13 13.93 1.25
C ILE A 49 -3.64 14.13 0.99
N PHE A 50 -3.28 14.90 -0.04
CA PHE A 50 -1.87 15.16 -0.37
C PHE A 50 -1.14 15.86 0.79
N ILE A 51 -1.76 16.88 1.41
CA ILE A 51 -1.20 17.59 2.57
C ILE A 51 -1.06 16.63 3.77
N SER A 52 -2.00 15.71 3.94
CA SER A 52 -1.96 14.70 5.00
C SER A 52 -0.84 13.68 4.78
N ILE A 53 -0.72 13.14 3.56
CA ILE A 53 0.29 12.14 3.17
C ILE A 53 1.71 12.73 3.17
N SER A 54 1.86 13.97 2.70
CA SER A 54 3.18 14.67 2.66
C SER A 54 3.72 15.03 4.04
N GLY A 55 2.96 14.79 5.12
CA GLY A 55 3.32 15.14 6.49
C GLY A 55 3.38 16.66 6.74
N ILE A 56 2.92 17.48 5.79
CA ILE A 56 2.79 18.94 5.97
C ILE A 56 1.71 19.22 7.02
N SER A 57 0.66 18.39 7.05
CA SER A 57 -0.42 18.47 8.04
C SER A 57 0.08 18.51 9.49
N LEU A 58 1.14 17.77 9.81
CA LEU A 58 1.73 17.68 11.16
C LEU A 58 2.41 18.97 11.62
N LYS A 59 2.77 19.85 10.68
CA LYS A 59 3.36 21.17 10.98
C LYS A 59 2.30 22.27 11.12
N LEU A 60 1.05 21.98 10.78
CA LEU A 60 -0.04 22.93 10.89
C LEU A 60 -0.58 22.99 12.32
N ASN A 61 -1.33 24.04 12.66
CA ASN A 61 -2.05 24.14 13.92
C ASN A 61 -2.99 22.92 14.09
N ASN A 62 -3.05 22.35 15.30
CA ASN A 62 -3.89 21.20 15.65
C ASN A 62 -5.33 21.32 15.12
N ILE A 63 -5.94 22.50 15.19
CA ILE A 63 -7.31 22.73 14.68
C ILE A 63 -7.38 22.49 13.16
N ILE A 64 -6.41 23.03 12.41
CA ILE A 64 -6.34 22.90 10.96
C ILE A 64 -6.05 21.43 10.58
N PHE A 65 -5.21 20.75 11.36
CA PHE A 65 -4.95 19.32 11.18
C PHE A 65 -6.23 18.50 11.26
N TYR A 66 -7.05 18.69 12.30
CA TYR A 66 -8.31 17.95 12.44
C TYR A 66 -9.33 18.27 11.33
N ILE A 67 -9.42 19.52 10.89
CA ILE A 67 -10.28 19.89 9.76
C ILE A 67 -9.82 19.19 8.48
N ASN A 68 -8.51 19.21 8.20
CA ASN A 68 -7.91 18.56 7.05
C ASN A 68 -8.14 17.03 7.08
N PHE A 69 -7.98 16.42 8.26
CA PHE A 69 -8.26 15.01 8.47
C PHE A 69 -9.73 14.66 8.20
N MET A 70 -10.68 15.44 8.73
CA MET A 70 -12.12 15.21 8.52
C MET A 70 -12.52 15.34 7.04
N ILE A 71 -12.01 16.35 6.33
CA ILE A 71 -12.28 16.53 4.89
C ILE A 71 -11.67 15.38 4.08
N SER A 72 -10.45 14.95 4.43
CA SER A 72 -9.79 13.80 3.80
C SER A 72 -10.59 12.52 4.00
N LEU A 73 -11.08 12.26 5.21
CA LEU A 73 -11.92 11.11 5.52
C LEU A 73 -13.22 11.13 4.70
N LEU A 74 -13.90 12.28 4.64
CA LEU A 74 -15.11 12.46 3.84
C LEU A 74 -14.86 12.19 2.35
N TYR A 75 -13.73 12.66 1.82
CA TYR A 75 -13.35 12.40 0.43
C TYR A 75 -13.05 10.92 0.17
N ILE A 76 -12.37 10.24 1.10
CA ILE A 76 -12.11 8.80 1.03
C ILE A 76 -13.43 8.03 1.00
N CYS A 77 -14.37 8.35 1.89
CA CYS A 77 -15.71 7.76 1.90
C CYS A 77 -16.44 7.98 0.57
N TYR A 78 -16.43 9.20 0.03
CA TYR A 78 -16.98 9.52 -1.28
C TYR A 78 -16.35 8.65 -2.39
N LYS A 79 -15.02 8.51 -2.41
CA LYS A 79 -14.31 7.66 -3.37
C LYS A 79 -14.70 6.20 -3.28
N TYR A 80 -14.84 5.65 -2.07
CA TYR A 80 -15.30 4.28 -1.86
C TYR A 80 -16.73 4.06 -2.38
N ILE A 81 -17.64 5.00 -2.10
CA ILE A 81 -19.03 4.94 -2.60
C ILE A 81 -19.04 4.93 -4.13
N ILE A 82 -18.30 5.84 -4.78
CA ILE A 82 -18.21 5.90 -6.25
C ILE A 82 -17.60 4.62 -6.83
N ALA A 83 -16.56 4.07 -6.18
CA ALA A 83 -15.94 2.81 -6.60
C ALA A 83 -16.94 1.64 -6.52
N PHE A 84 -17.71 1.55 -5.44
CA PHE A 84 -18.77 0.55 -5.29
C PHE A 84 -19.82 0.65 -6.42
N TYR A 85 -20.30 1.86 -6.73
CA TYR A 85 -21.24 2.05 -7.84
C TYR A 85 -20.65 1.73 -9.21
N ALA A 86 -19.36 2.01 -9.45
CA ALA A 86 -18.68 1.64 -10.68
C ALA A 86 -18.60 0.11 -10.85
N VAL A 87 -18.24 -0.62 -9.79
CA VAL A 87 -18.21 -2.08 -9.78
C VAL A 87 -19.62 -2.66 -9.98
N LYS A 88 -20.61 -2.13 -9.26
CA LYS A 88 -22.01 -2.53 -9.42
C LYS A 88 -22.50 -2.32 -10.87
N GLN A 89 -22.16 -1.19 -11.48
CA GLN A 89 -22.53 -0.89 -12.87
C GLN A 89 -21.84 -1.84 -13.86
N TRP A 90 -20.58 -2.19 -13.60
CA TRP A 90 -19.85 -3.17 -14.40
C TRP A 90 -20.53 -4.55 -14.38
N PHE A 91 -20.91 -5.05 -13.21
CA PHE A 91 -21.69 -6.29 -13.09
C PHE A 91 -23.06 -6.20 -13.78
N HIS A 92 -23.74 -5.06 -13.67
CA HIS A 92 -25.00 -4.84 -14.39
C HIS A 92 -24.82 -4.94 -15.91
N TYR A 93 -23.72 -4.38 -16.47
CA TYR A 93 -23.43 -4.47 -17.90
C TYR A 93 -23.01 -5.86 -18.36
N LEU A 94 -22.32 -6.63 -17.50
CA LEU A 94 -22.05 -8.05 -17.75
C LEU A 94 -23.36 -8.83 -17.84
N ARG A 95 -24.24 -8.68 -16.83
CA ARG A 95 -25.52 -9.41 -16.77
C ARG A 95 -26.48 -9.03 -17.90
N THR A 96 -26.56 -7.76 -18.28
CA THR A 96 -27.45 -7.29 -19.35
C THR A 96 -26.89 -7.52 -20.76
N GLY A 97 -25.65 -8.01 -20.88
CA GLY A 97 -24.99 -8.21 -22.17
C GLY A 97 -24.75 -6.91 -22.92
N LYS A 98 -24.69 -5.75 -22.24
CA LYS A 98 -24.47 -4.45 -22.90
C LYS A 98 -23.09 -4.35 -23.56
N PHE A 99 -22.12 -5.17 -23.13
CA PHE A 99 -20.82 -5.30 -23.79
C PHE A 99 -20.89 -6.03 -25.14
N ILE A 100 -21.90 -6.88 -25.34
CA ILE A 100 -22.03 -7.73 -26.51
C ILE A 100 -22.37 -6.89 -27.73
N VAL A 101 -21.48 -6.92 -28.73
CA VAL A 101 -21.74 -6.29 -30.03
C VAL A 101 -22.62 -7.23 -30.84
N ARG A 102 -23.94 -6.96 -30.84
CA ARG A 102 -24.94 -7.72 -31.59
C ARG A 102 -24.80 -7.46 -33.11
N LYS A 103 -23.85 -8.15 -33.72
CA LYS A 103 -23.81 -8.40 -35.17
C LYS A 103 -24.07 -9.89 -35.40
N SER A 104 -24.61 -10.25 -36.56
CA SER A 104 -24.68 -11.63 -37.01
C SER A 104 -23.57 -11.86 -38.02
N PRO A 105 -22.61 -12.78 -37.80
CA PRO A 105 -22.35 -13.54 -36.56
C PRO A 105 -21.79 -12.67 -35.42
N LEU A 106 -21.88 -13.18 -34.19
CA LEU A 106 -21.48 -12.49 -32.96
C LEU A 106 -20.02 -12.04 -33.02
N ASP A 107 -19.78 -10.74 -32.82
CA ASP A 107 -18.43 -10.17 -32.89
C ASP A 107 -17.71 -10.30 -31.53
N MET A 108 -17.18 -11.49 -31.26
CA MET A 108 -16.47 -11.80 -30.00
C MET A 108 -15.25 -10.90 -29.79
N PHE A 109 -14.50 -10.61 -30.87
CA PHE A 109 -13.34 -9.72 -30.83
C PHE A 109 -13.72 -8.31 -30.39
N SER A 110 -14.72 -7.72 -31.05
CA SER A 110 -15.23 -6.40 -30.70
C SER A 110 -15.82 -6.34 -29.29
N THR A 111 -16.43 -7.43 -28.82
CA THR A 111 -17.01 -7.56 -27.47
C THR A 111 -15.91 -7.59 -26.40
N MET A 112 -14.86 -8.38 -26.61
CA MET A 112 -13.69 -8.42 -25.71
C MET A 112 -13.03 -7.04 -25.60
N ILE A 113 -12.74 -6.37 -26.71
CA ILE A 113 -12.13 -5.03 -26.71
C ILE A 113 -12.99 -4.04 -25.93
N ARG A 114 -14.31 -4.06 -26.14
CA ARG A 114 -15.24 -3.17 -25.46
C ARG A 114 -15.27 -3.41 -23.96
N GLY A 115 -15.28 -4.68 -23.53
CA GLY A 115 -15.20 -5.07 -22.12
C GLY A 115 -13.88 -4.67 -21.48
N SER A 116 -12.74 -4.95 -22.13
CA SER A 116 -11.40 -4.63 -21.61
C SER A 116 -11.18 -3.12 -21.49
N LEU A 117 -11.58 -2.33 -22.49
CA LEU A 117 -11.48 -0.87 -22.43
C LEU A 117 -12.37 -0.28 -21.35
N TYR A 118 -13.58 -0.80 -21.18
CA TYR A 118 -14.44 -0.38 -20.08
C TYR A 118 -13.81 -0.71 -18.72
N GLY A 119 -13.24 -1.91 -18.58
CA GLY A 119 -12.49 -2.34 -17.40
C GLY A 119 -11.34 -1.39 -17.08
N LEU A 120 -10.47 -1.12 -18.06
CA LEU A 120 -9.36 -0.17 -17.93
C LEU A 120 -9.83 1.24 -17.56
N LYS A 121 -10.90 1.73 -18.19
CA LYS A 121 -11.47 3.06 -17.91
C LYS A 121 -12.07 3.13 -16.51
N SER A 122 -12.74 2.06 -16.06
CA SER A 122 -13.33 1.94 -14.73
C SER A 122 -12.24 1.88 -13.65
N VAL A 123 -11.26 0.99 -13.83
CA VAL A 123 -10.09 0.86 -12.96
C VAL A 123 -9.35 2.18 -12.91
N GLY A 124 -9.03 2.80 -14.05
CA GLY A 124 -8.36 4.10 -14.09
C GLY A 124 -9.12 5.17 -13.30
N LYS A 125 -10.44 5.31 -13.51
CA LYS A 125 -11.23 6.32 -12.78
C LYS A 125 -11.24 6.11 -11.25
N VAL A 126 -11.09 4.86 -10.80
CA VAL A 126 -11.04 4.50 -9.37
C VAL A 126 -9.61 4.60 -8.80
N SER A 127 -8.61 4.12 -9.53
CA SER A 127 -7.24 3.88 -9.01
C SER A 127 -6.20 4.97 -9.36
N ILE A 128 -6.46 5.83 -10.36
CA ILE A 128 -5.56 6.95 -10.72
C ILE A 128 -5.33 7.93 -9.55
N GLY A 129 -6.18 7.92 -8.51
CA GLY A 129 -6.07 8.85 -7.38
C GLY A 129 -5.18 8.40 -6.21
N THR A 130 -4.96 7.09 -6.02
CA THR A 130 -4.28 6.59 -4.80
C THR A 130 -3.06 5.73 -5.13
N GLY A 131 -3.22 4.75 -6.02
CA GLY A 131 -2.10 3.89 -6.44
C GLY A 131 -1.07 4.65 -7.25
N MET A 132 -1.51 5.52 -8.17
CA MET A 132 -0.60 6.35 -8.97
C MET A 132 0.13 7.39 -8.11
N THR A 133 -0.55 7.99 -7.13
CA THR A 133 0.09 8.94 -6.20
C THR A 133 1.12 8.24 -5.32
N TYR A 134 0.83 7.04 -4.80
CA TYR A 134 1.80 6.26 -4.05
C TYR A 134 3.00 5.85 -4.92
N ALA A 135 2.76 5.36 -6.13
CA ALA A 135 3.82 5.00 -7.08
C ALA A 135 4.69 6.20 -7.45
N LEU A 136 4.08 7.37 -7.69
CA LEU A 136 4.83 8.60 -7.95
C LEU A 136 5.64 9.04 -6.73
N CYS A 137 5.11 8.92 -5.52
CA CYS A 137 5.85 9.21 -4.29
C CYS A 137 7.06 8.28 -4.13
N HIS A 138 6.91 6.98 -4.46
CA HIS A 138 8.01 6.02 -4.45
C HIS A 138 9.08 6.36 -5.49
N GLU A 139 8.69 6.57 -6.74
CA GLU A 139 9.62 6.94 -7.82
C GLU A 139 10.34 8.26 -7.55
N LEU A 140 9.64 9.24 -6.95
CA LEU A 140 10.26 10.50 -6.54
C LEU A 140 11.30 10.29 -5.42
N ASP A 141 11.01 9.42 -4.45
CA ASP A 141 11.99 9.07 -3.41
C ASP A 141 13.18 8.32 -4.00
N ASP A 142 12.98 7.39 -4.95
CA ASP A 142 14.08 6.70 -5.65
C ASP A 142 14.96 7.67 -6.46
N ILE A 143 14.35 8.69 -7.09
CA ILE A 143 15.09 9.75 -7.79
C ILE A 143 15.88 10.60 -6.78
N LEU A 144 15.29 10.96 -5.64
CA LEU A 144 15.97 11.71 -4.59
C LEU A 144 17.18 10.93 -4.06
N GLU A 145 17.02 9.63 -3.82
CA GLU A 145 18.12 8.77 -3.37
C GLU A 145 19.24 8.67 -4.42
N LYS A 146 18.91 8.53 -5.70
CA LYS A 146 19.88 8.56 -6.81
C LYS A 146 20.64 9.89 -6.90
N ASP A 147 19.98 10.99 -6.55
CA ASP A 147 20.56 12.33 -6.47
C ASP A 147 21.39 12.55 -5.17
N GLY A 148 21.51 11.55 -4.30
CA GLY A 148 22.20 11.67 -3.01
C GLY A 148 21.41 12.47 -1.96
N LYS A 149 20.11 12.67 -2.17
CA LYS A 149 19.20 13.34 -1.24
C LYS A 149 18.43 12.30 -0.41
N ALA A 150 17.98 12.70 0.77
CA ALA A 150 17.17 11.82 1.60
C ALA A 150 15.75 11.63 1.00
N PRO A 151 15.18 10.40 1.07
CA PRO A 151 13.79 10.16 0.69
C PRO A 151 12.85 10.98 1.59
N TYR A 152 11.76 11.48 1.02
CA TYR A 152 10.87 12.44 1.68
C TYR A 152 9.47 11.89 1.90
N PHE A 153 8.89 11.21 0.91
CA PHE A 153 7.46 10.88 0.92
C PHE A 153 7.19 9.60 1.73
N LEU A 154 7.81 8.48 1.40
CA LEU A 154 7.62 7.19 2.05
C LEU A 154 7.93 7.22 3.56
N PRO A 155 9.05 7.82 4.03
CA PRO A 155 9.32 7.90 5.46
C PRO A 155 8.24 8.68 6.23
N LYS A 156 7.69 9.74 5.62
CA LYS A 156 6.64 10.56 6.23
C LYS A 156 5.27 9.89 6.22
N ILE A 157 4.96 9.14 5.18
CA ILE A 157 3.76 8.30 5.14
C ILE A 157 3.82 7.30 6.28
N ARG A 158 4.96 6.61 6.44
CA ARG A 158 5.19 5.66 7.53
C ARG A 158 5.06 6.34 8.90
N SER A 159 5.70 7.49 9.12
CA SER A 159 5.61 8.20 10.40
C SER A 159 4.18 8.64 10.72
N THR A 160 3.42 9.07 9.71
CA THR A 160 2.02 9.48 9.89
C THR A 160 1.14 8.29 10.27
N ILE A 161 1.34 7.13 9.64
CA ILE A 161 0.63 5.89 10.00
C ILE A 161 0.92 5.48 11.45
N GLN A 162 2.19 5.57 11.87
CA GLN A 162 2.61 5.26 13.24
C GLN A 162 2.00 6.22 14.26
N GLN A 163 2.01 7.53 13.97
CA GLN A 163 1.43 8.55 14.85
C GLN A 163 -0.08 8.43 15.01
N VAL A 164 -0.80 7.98 13.98
CA VAL A 164 -2.25 7.75 14.04
C VAL A 164 -2.59 6.38 14.67
N GLY A 165 -1.59 5.56 15.00
CA GLY A 165 -1.78 4.26 15.65
C GLY A 165 -2.38 3.19 14.74
N LEU A 166 -2.32 3.39 13.42
CA LEU A 166 -2.89 2.47 12.43
C LEU A 166 -1.98 1.27 12.12
N GLU A 167 -0.73 1.30 12.57
CA GLU A 167 0.28 0.27 12.28
C GLU A 167 -0.18 -1.13 12.69
N ASN A 168 -0.74 -1.29 13.90
CA ASN A 168 -1.24 -2.58 14.38
C ASN A 168 -2.40 -3.12 13.53
N SER A 169 -3.33 -2.24 13.14
CA SER A 169 -4.48 -2.61 12.29
C SER A 169 -4.06 -2.99 10.89
N ILE A 170 -3.08 -2.27 10.32
CA ILE A 170 -2.50 -2.57 9.01
C ILE A 170 -1.75 -3.91 9.06
N ASN A 171 -0.92 -4.13 10.07
CA ASN A 171 -0.18 -5.38 10.23
C ASN A 171 -1.10 -6.58 10.43
N ALA A 172 -2.18 -6.43 11.21
CA ALA A 172 -3.20 -7.47 11.36
C ALA A 172 -3.91 -7.78 10.03
N PHE A 173 -4.27 -6.75 9.26
CA PHE A 173 -4.86 -6.92 7.92
C PHE A 173 -3.89 -7.60 6.95
N LEU A 174 -2.64 -7.13 6.85
CA LEU A 174 -1.59 -7.71 6.00
C LEU A 174 -1.35 -9.19 6.34
N THR A 175 -1.27 -9.51 7.64
CA THR A 175 -1.14 -10.89 8.11
C THR A 175 -2.35 -11.73 7.69
N SER A 176 -3.57 -11.19 7.80
CA SER A 176 -4.81 -11.90 7.41
C SER A 176 -4.92 -12.19 5.91
N ILE A 177 -4.26 -11.40 5.05
CA ILE A 177 -4.19 -11.63 3.60
C ILE A 177 -2.96 -12.46 3.21
N GLY A 178 -2.22 -13.00 4.19
CA GLY A 178 -1.06 -13.87 3.97
C GLY A 178 0.24 -13.13 3.66
N ILE A 179 0.28 -11.80 3.84
CA ILE A 179 1.50 -11.01 3.75
C ILE A 179 2.10 -10.94 5.15
N THR A 180 2.99 -11.86 5.47
CA THR A 180 3.82 -11.82 6.68
C THR A 180 5.12 -11.10 6.39
N ASP A 181 5.59 -10.29 7.34
CA ASP A 181 6.92 -9.69 7.27
C ASP A 181 7.98 -10.78 7.02
N MET A 182 8.81 -10.61 5.98
CA MET A 182 9.92 -11.55 5.69
C MET A 182 10.96 -11.59 6.81
N ALA A 183 10.91 -10.65 7.75
CA ALA A 183 11.73 -10.62 8.94
C ALA A 183 10.96 -9.96 10.08
N LYS A 184 10.15 -10.73 10.81
CA LYS A 184 10.12 -10.47 12.26
C LYS A 184 11.45 -10.99 12.79
N PRO A 185 12.32 -10.17 13.41
CA PRO A 185 13.31 -10.73 14.30
C PRO A 185 12.50 -11.50 15.33
N GLU A 186 12.59 -12.82 15.26
CA GLU A 186 12.09 -13.67 16.32
C GLU A 186 12.60 -13.08 17.63
N SER A 187 11.68 -12.74 18.54
CA SER A 187 12.08 -12.23 19.84
C SER A 187 13.11 -13.18 20.45
N VAL A 188 14.05 -12.66 21.25
CA VAL A 188 15.09 -13.47 21.90
C VAL A 188 14.50 -14.71 22.60
N THR A 189 13.26 -14.59 23.11
CA THR A 189 12.43 -15.68 23.63
C THR A 189 12.15 -16.82 22.63
N SER A 190 11.84 -16.52 21.37
CA SER A 190 11.61 -17.53 20.31
C SER A 190 12.88 -18.29 19.95
N PHE A 191 14.03 -17.61 19.90
CA PHE A 191 15.32 -18.28 19.64
C PHE A 191 15.73 -19.17 20.82
N HIS A 192 15.53 -18.70 22.05
CA HIS A 192 15.84 -19.44 23.27
C HIS A 192 15.01 -20.72 23.40
N GLU A 193 13.70 -20.62 23.15
CA GLU A 193 12.81 -21.78 23.12
C GLU A 193 13.20 -22.79 22.03
N LYS A 194 13.57 -22.30 20.83
CA LYS A 194 14.05 -23.16 19.75
C LYS A 194 15.39 -23.83 20.07
N PHE A 195 16.30 -23.12 20.73
CA PHE A 195 17.58 -23.69 21.17
C PHE A 195 17.38 -24.78 22.23
N ARG A 196 16.43 -24.59 23.15
CA ARG A 196 16.03 -25.61 24.15
C ARG A 196 15.34 -26.83 23.51
N ALA A 197 14.67 -26.63 22.38
CA ALA A 197 13.93 -27.68 21.66
C ALA A 197 14.76 -28.42 20.59
N LEU A 198 16.08 -28.19 20.50
CA LEU A 198 16.95 -28.89 19.54
C LEU A 198 16.91 -30.41 19.76
N ASN A 199 16.90 -31.16 18.67
CA ASN A 199 17.02 -32.62 18.72
C ASN A 199 18.48 -33.03 18.98
N ASP A 200 18.74 -34.30 19.30
CA ASP A 200 20.08 -34.75 19.69
C ASP A 200 21.11 -34.72 18.55
N ASN A 201 20.67 -34.73 17.29
CA ASN A 201 21.57 -34.56 16.14
C ASN A 201 22.00 -33.10 16.02
N ASP A 202 21.05 -32.17 16.13
CA ASP A 202 21.30 -30.73 16.05
C ASP A 202 22.16 -30.24 17.22
N LYS A 203 22.01 -30.83 18.42
CA LYS A 203 22.89 -30.57 19.56
C LYS A 203 24.34 -30.94 19.25
N ARG A 204 24.56 -32.13 18.69
CA ARG A 204 25.91 -32.59 18.33
C ARG A 204 26.51 -31.76 17.21
N GLU A 205 25.69 -31.35 16.25
CA GLU A 205 26.12 -30.48 15.15
C GLU A 205 26.53 -29.10 15.69
N PHE A 206 25.75 -28.51 16.60
CA PHE A 206 26.11 -27.27 17.28
C PHE A 206 27.45 -27.41 18.03
N GLU A 207 27.62 -28.47 18.83
CA GLU A 207 28.85 -28.71 19.59
C GLU A 207 30.06 -28.90 18.67
N THR A 208 29.88 -29.58 17.54
CA THR A 208 30.94 -29.82 16.54
C THR A 208 31.34 -28.55 15.81
N ASN A 209 30.36 -27.72 15.44
CA ASN A 209 30.60 -26.51 14.64
C ASN A 209 31.11 -25.34 15.47
N THR A 210 30.71 -25.25 16.74
CA THR A 210 31.08 -24.12 17.62
C THR A 210 32.20 -24.45 18.60
N GLY A 211 32.43 -25.73 18.88
CA GLY A 211 33.33 -26.19 19.94
C GLY A 211 32.82 -25.93 21.36
N ILE A 212 31.56 -25.51 21.51
CA ILE A 212 30.94 -25.20 22.81
C ILE A 212 29.93 -26.29 23.15
N SER A 213 29.98 -26.83 24.37
CA SER A 213 28.96 -27.78 24.84
C SER A 213 27.57 -27.15 24.79
N TYR A 214 26.57 -27.92 24.36
CA TYR A 214 25.17 -27.47 24.31
C TYR A 214 24.70 -26.90 25.66
N ASN A 215 25.13 -27.50 26.77
CA ASN A 215 24.80 -27.04 28.12
C ASN A 215 25.44 -25.68 28.45
N ASP A 216 26.63 -25.39 27.93
CA ASP A 216 27.28 -24.10 28.14
C ASP A 216 26.70 -23.02 27.22
N GLY A 217 26.28 -23.40 26.00
CA GLY A 217 25.46 -22.56 25.13
C GLY A 217 24.12 -22.16 25.78
N LEU A 218 23.45 -23.10 26.45
CA LEU A 218 22.23 -22.84 27.22
C LEU A 218 22.46 -21.85 28.37
N LYS A 219 23.52 -22.03 29.16
CA LYS A 219 23.87 -21.09 30.25
C LYS A 219 24.14 -19.69 29.73
N MET A 220 24.79 -19.58 28.57
CA MET A 220 25.11 -18.31 27.94
C MET A 220 23.83 -17.60 27.46
N LEU A 221 22.89 -18.35 26.90
CA LEU A 221 21.57 -17.84 26.50
C LEU A 221 20.72 -17.42 27.71
N ASP A 222 20.70 -18.22 28.78
CA ASP A 222 20.03 -17.87 30.04
C ASP A 222 20.62 -16.60 30.68
N TYR A 223 21.94 -16.42 30.60
CA TYR A 223 22.61 -15.21 31.07
C TYR A 223 22.23 -13.97 30.25
N ILE A 224 22.17 -14.10 28.92
CA ILE A 224 21.77 -13.02 28.01
C ILE A 224 20.32 -12.63 28.26
N GLU A 225 19.41 -13.60 28.38
CA GLU A 225 17.99 -13.33 28.64
C GLU A 225 17.81 -12.60 29.98
N LYS A 226 18.47 -13.08 31.04
CA LYS A 226 18.42 -12.51 32.39
C LYS A 226 18.96 -11.08 32.45
N ASN A 227 19.98 -10.74 31.66
CA ASN A 227 20.63 -9.43 31.69
C ASN A 227 20.16 -8.47 30.57
N SER A 228 19.44 -8.98 29.55
CA SER A 228 18.90 -8.17 28.44
C SER A 228 17.84 -7.17 28.87
N SER A 229 17.26 -7.31 30.07
CA SER A 229 16.17 -6.45 30.51
C SER A 229 16.60 -5.10 31.10
N ASN A 230 17.88 -4.84 31.46
CA ASN A 230 18.27 -3.52 31.98
C ASN A 230 19.75 -3.09 31.81
N GLU A 231 20.73 -3.99 31.62
CA GLU A 231 22.16 -3.59 31.70
C GLU A 231 22.84 -3.34 30.34
N VAL A 232 22.46 -4.04 29.27
CA VAL A 232 23.15 -3.93 27.97
C VAL A 232 23.03 -2.53 27.36
N SER A 233 21.92 -1.83 27.63
CA SER A 233 21.73 -0.44 27.17
C SER A 233 22.67 0.55 27.86
N ASN A 234 23.17 0.25 29.08
CA ASN A 234 24.03 1.16 29.81
C ASN A 234 25.51 0.87 29.54
N THR A 235 25.90 -0.41 29.42
CA THR A 235 27.30 -0.76 29.12
C THR A 235 27.71 -0.37 27.70
N VAL A 236 26.83 -0.53 26.71
CA VAL A 236 27.11 -0.10 25.33
C VAL A 236 27.13 1.43 25.23
N LYS A 237 26.29 2.12 26.01
CA LYS A 237 26.25 3.58 26.05
C LYS A 237 27.48 4.15 26.76
N ASP A 238 27.93 3.54 27.86
CA ASP A 238 29.18 3.89 28.54
C ASP A 238 30.42 3.61 27.68
N LEU A 239 30.44 2.53 26.88
CA LEU A 239 31.54 2.25 25.95
C LEU A 239 31.58 3.28 24.80
N ILE A 240 30.42 3.63 24.23
CA ILE A 240 30.32 4.66 23.18
C ILE A 240 30.71 6.05 23.73
N ASP A 241 30.31 6.37 24.96
CA ASP A 241 30.64 7.65 25.59
C ASP A 241 32.11 7.78 26.01
N LYS A 242 32.77 6.65 26.34
CA LYS A 242 34.15 6.59 26.83
C LYS A 242 35.17 6.46 25.69
N GLU A 243 34.82 5.82 24.58
CA GLU A 243 35.73 5.61 23.45
C GLU A 243 35.51 6.58 22.28
N ASP A 244 34.37 7.29 22.21
CA ASP A 244 33.97 8.19 21.09
C ASP A 244 34.53 7.76 19.72
N PRO A 245 34.21 6.54 19.24
CA PRO A 245 34.79 6.00 18.01
C PRO A 245 34.40 6.79 16.75
N PHE A 246 33.50 7.77 16.88
CA PHE A 246 32.99 8.62 15.80
C PHE A 246 33.44 10.08 15.91
N GLY A 247 34.26 10.44 16.91
CA GLY A 247 34.86 11.77 17.06
C GLY A 247 33.85 12.91 17.13
N THR A 248 32.71 12.69 17.78
CA THR A 248 31.57 13.62 17.78
C THR A 248 31.66 14.69 18.86
N LYS A 249 32.54 14.53 19.85
CA LYS A 249 32.78 15.57 20.87
C LYS A 249 33.72 16.65 20.32
N LYS A 250 33.16 17.83 20.04
CA LYS A 250 33.96 19.05 19.80
C LYS A 250 34.74 19.39 21.08
N LYS A 251 36.06 19.55 20.95
CA LYS A 251 36.94 20.11 22.00
C LYS A 251 36.51 21.52 22.40
#